data_AF-A0A5X9IBP1-F1
#
_entry.id   AF-A0A5X9IBP1-F1
#
_cell.length_a   1.000
_cell.length_b   1.000
_cell.length_c   1.000
_cell.angle_alpha   90.00
_cell.angle_beta   90.00
_cell.angle_gamma   90.00
#
_symmetry.space_group_name_H-M   'P 1'
#
loop_
_entity.id
_entity.type
_entity.pdbx_description
1 polymer ?
#
loop_
_entity_poly.entity_id
_entity_poly.type
_entity_poly.pdbx_seq_one_letter_code
_entity_poly.pdbx_strand_id
1 'polypeptide(L)' 'LRQAEETKSRLLQMASEKIAPLQDAVDLDEATDKEKASLLAWKKYRVQVNRVDTSIPTWPGIPS' A
#
# COMPACT_ATOMS: atom_id res chain seq x y z
N LEU A 1 -12.05 16.55 7.13
CA LEU A 1 -10.89 16.09 7.92
C LEU A 1 -11.09 14.69 8.51
N ARG A 2 -12.00 14.46 9.47
CA ARG A 2 -12.19 13.11 10.09
C ARG A 2 -12.36 11.97 9.07
N GLN A 3 -13.27 12.13 8.09
CA GLN A 3 -13.48 11.11 7.05
C GLN A 3 -12.25 10.87 6.16
N ALA A 4 -11.45 11.91 5.89
CA ALA A 4 -10.25 11.78 5.07
C ALA A 4 -9.12 11.06 5.82
N GLU A 5 -8.97 11.31 7.12
CA GLU A 5 -8.07 10.55 8.00
C GLU A 5 -8.49 9.08 8.13
N GLU A 6 -9.79 8.80 8.31
CA GLU A 6 -10.31 7.43 8.33
C GLU A 6 -10.06 6.71 7.00
N THR A 7 -10.24 7.41 5.87
CA THR A 7 -9.91 6.89 4.54
C THR A 7 -8.42 6.59 4.42
N LYS A 8 -7.55 7.52 4.84
CA LYS A 8 -6.10 7.32 4.86
C LYS A 8 -5.72 6.06 5.64
N SER A 9 -6.26 5.95 6.86
CA SER A 9 -6.03 4.80 7.74
C SER A 9 -6.44 3.49 7.07
N ARG A 10 -7.65 3.42 6.48
CA ARG A 10 -8.14 2.23 5.77
C ARG A 10 -7.25 1.84 4.58
N LEU A 11 -6.80 2.82 3.80
CA LEU A 11 -5.94 2.56 2.64
C LEU A 11 -4.54 2.10 3.06
N LEU A 12 -3.99 2.62 4.16
CA LEU A 12 -2.72 2.17 4.73
C LEU A 12 -2.81 0.77 5.33
N GLN A 13 -3.93 0.46 5.99
CA GLN A 13 -4.22 -0.88 6.50
C GLN A 13 -4.28 -1.89 5.35
N MET A 14 -5.10 -1.62 4.33
CA MET A 14 -5.20 -2.47 3.12
C MET A 14 -3.84 -2.68 2.45
N ALA A 15 -3.04 -1.63 2.31
CA ALA A 15 -1.70 -1.76 1.73
C ALA A 15 -0.80 -2.63 2.60
N SER A 16 -0.88 -2.52 3.93
CA SER A 16 -0.08 -3.33 4.85
C SER A 16 -0.50 -4.81 4.83
N GLU A 17 -1.81 -5.09 4.75
CA GLU A 17 -2.35 -6.44 4.61
C GLU A 17 -1.93 -7.13 3.30
N LYS A 18 -1.76 -6.36 2.22
CA LYS A 18 -1.22 -6.88 0.95
C LYS A 18 0.29 -7.04 0.96
N ILE A 19 1.00 -6.14 1.62
CA ILE A 19 2.47 -6.17 1.70
C ILE A 19 2.95 -7.34 2.54
N ALA A 20 2.30 -7.67 3.67
CA ALA A 20 2.77 -8.69 4.59
C ALA A 20 3.08 -10.04 3.91
N PRO A 21 2.13 -10.73 3.25
CA PRO A 21 2.41 -12.02 2.62
C PRO A 21 3.41 -11.93 1.46
N LEU A 22 3.41 -10.82 0.71
CA LEU A 22 4.37 -10.59 -0.38
C LEU A 22 5.80 -10.38 0.14
N GLN A 23 5.92 -9.74 1.30
CA GLN A 23 7.20 -9.55 1.97
C GLN A 23 7.69 -10.87 2.55
N ASP A 24 6.81 -11.66 3.18
CA ASP A 24 7.16 -12.99 3.69
C ASP A 24 7.73 -13.87 2.56
N ALA A 25 7.09 -13.89 1.38
CA ALA A 25 7.59 -14.63 0.22
C ALA A 25 8.96 -14.13 -0.25
N VAL A 26 9.24 -12.83 -0.19
CA VAL A 26 10.58 -12.28 -0.52
C VAL A 26 11.61 -12.65 0.54
N ASP A 27 11.24 -12.60 1.82
CA ASP A 27 12.13 -12.89 2.94
C ASP A 27 12.49 -14.38 3.01
N LEU A 28 11.60 -15.25 2.54
CA LEU A 28 11.80 -16.70 2.40
C LEU A 28 12.47 -17.11 1.06
N ASP A 29 12.76 -16.14 0.18
CA ASP A 29 13.27 -16.37 -1.18
C ASP A 29 12.34 -17.23 -2.07
N GLU A 30 11.04 -17.24 -1.76
CA GLU A 30 10.00 -17.99 -2.49
C GLU A 30 9.23 -17.10 -3.49
N ALA A 31 9.41 -15.79 -3.45
CA ALA A 31 8.65 -14.85 -4.27
C ALA A 31 8.95 -14.98 -5.77
N THR A 32 7.88 -15.15 -6.54
CA THR A 32 7.89 -15.01 -7.99
C THR A 32 8.18 -13.58 -8.43
N ASP A 33 8.61 -13.38 -9.69
CA ASP A 33 8.82 -12.03 -10.24
C ASP A 33 7.54 -11.19 -10.21
N LYS A 34 6.38 -11.84 -10.37
CA LYS A 34 5.07 -11.17 -10.23
C LYS A 34 4.85 -10.67 -8.81
N GLU A 35 5.11 -11.48 -7.79
CA GLU A 35 4.97 -11.08 -6.40
C GLU A 35 5.95 -9.97 -6.02
N LYS A 36 7.20 -10.01 -6.53
CA LYS A 36 8.18 -8.93 -6.36
C LYS A 36 7.68 -7.62 -6.99
N ALA A 37 7.10 -7.68 -8.19
CA ALA A 37 6.51 -6.53 -8.86
C ALA A 37 5.31 -5.96 -8.09
N SER A 38 4.40 -6.84 -7.63
CA SER A 38 3.26 -6.46 -6.79
C SER A 38 3.72 -5.85 -5.47
N LEU A 39 4.73 -6.41 -4.80
CA LEU A 39 5.29 -5.88 -3.55
C LEU A 39 5.81 -4.46 -3.75
N LEU A 40 6.54 -4.22 -4.83
CA LEU A 40 7.03 -2.88 -5.17
C LEU A 40 5.88 -1.90 -5.42
N ALA A 41 4.85 -2.32 -6.15
CA ALA A 41 3.68 -1.49 -6.43
C ALA A 41 2.92 -1.12 -5.14
N TRP A 42 2.68 -2.08 -4.25
CA TRP A 42 2.02 -1.85 -2.96
C TRP A 42 2.87 -0.98 -2.02
N LYS A 43 4.19 -1.15 -1.96
CA LYS A 43 5.09 -0.27 -1.21
C LYS A 43 5.03 1.17 -1.71
N LYS A 44 5.08 1.38 -3.04
CA LYS A 44 4.92 2.71 -3.65
C LYS A 44 3.55 3.32 -3.35
N TYR A 45 2.49 2.53 -3.42
CA TYR A 45 1.14 2.97 -3.09
C TYR A 45 1.03 3.40 -1.62
N ARG A 46 1.52 2.60 -0.67
CA ARG A 46 1.53 2.94 0.77
C ARG A 46 2.24 4.28 1.05
N VAL A 47 3.37 4.52 0.39
CA VAL A 47 4.10 5.80 0.50
C VAL A 47 3.29 6.97 -0.06
N GLN A 48 2.63 6.79 -1.22
CA GLN A 48 1.79 7.82 -1.81
C GLN A 48 0.60 8.16 -0.90
N VAL A 49 -0.11 7.15 -0.37
CA VAL A 49 -1.21 7.35 0.58
C VAL A 49 -0.74 8.09 1.83
N ASN A 50 0.42 7.70 2.39
CA ASN A 50 0.99 8.37 3.58
C ASN A 50 1.27 9.87 3.35
N ARG A 51 1.58 10.27 2.11
CA ARG A 51 1.88 11.65 1.74
C ARG A 51 0.65 12.49 1.38
N VAL A 52 -0.54 11.89 1.28
CA VAL A 52 -1.78 12.64 1.00
C VAL A 52 -2.06 13.63 2.12
N ASP A 53 -2.26 14.89 1.74
CA ASP A 53 -2.83 15.95 2.57
C ASP A 53 -4.34 15.70 2.72
N THR A 54 -4.80 15.48 3.95
CA THR A 54 -6.18 15.12 4.27
C THR A 54 -7.13 16.32 4.33
N SER A 55 -6.60 17.55 4.22
CA SER A 55 -7.41 18.77 4.06
C SER A 55 -7.97 18.91 2.64
N ILE A 56 -7.25 18.39 1.64
CA ILE A 56 -7.60 18.40 0.21
C ILE A 56 -7.19 17.08 -0.47
N PRO A 57 -7.81 15.95 -0.10
CA PRO A 57 -7.29 14.63 -0.44
C PRO A 57 -7.40 14.31 -1.94
N THR A 58 -6.28 13.91 -2.55
CA THR A 58 -6.23 13.23 -3.84
C THR A 58 -5.64 11.84 -3.63
N TRP A 59 -6.49 10.81 -3.69
CA TRP A 59 -6.07 9.45 -3.41
C TRP A 59 -5.38 8.80 -4.63
N PRO A 60 -4.25 8.09 -4.44
CA PRO A 60 -3.61 7.36 -5.52
C PRO A 60 -4.47 6.16 -5.96
N GLY A 61 -4.29 5.72 -7.21
CA GLY A 61 -4.94 4.52 -7.72
C GLY A 61 -4.45 3.26 -7.02
N ILE A 62 -5.35 2.33 -6.73
CA ILE A 62 -5.02 1.03 -6.13
C ILE A 62 -4.25 0.19 -7.16
N PRO A 63 -3.08 -0.37 -6.81
CA PRO A 63 -2.31 -1.22 -7.72
C PRO A 63 -3.01 -2.57 -7.96
N SER A 64 -2.78 -3.15 -9.14
CA SER A 64 -3.27 -4.47 -9.55
C SER A 64 -2.29 -5.60 -9.19
#